data_AF-A0A1F6E7M3-F1
#
_entry.id   AF-A0A1F6E7M3-F1
#
_cell.length_a   1.000
_cell.length_b   1.000
_cell.length_c   1.000
_cell.angle_alpha   90.00
_cell.angle_beta   90.00
_cell.angle_gamma   90.00
#
_symmetry.space_group_name_H-M   'P 1'
#
loop_
_entity.id
_entity.type
_entity.pdbx_description
1 polymer ?
#
loop_
_entity_poly.entity_id
_entity_poly.type
_entity_poly.pdbx_seq_one_letter_code
_entity_poly.pdbx_strand_id
1 'polypeptide(L)'
;MTLLPASAFALDGFPAFPMAFWGNVTTNGTAAPVGSVVRAYYGSTLAGTATVQEAGVYGYTDPTKQKLVVPDGTGAITFKIQSSGFNSGSETTGDTTMTYIGFTSGLTVQKDLAFTFTPPSSGGSSSSGGGGGGGGGGGGGGAIVPQTTTTSAKADATGDGKTDVLDFNSLLIQWGKSGNSLTADFDKNGVVDILDFNLLLINWSK
;
A
#
# COMPACT_ATOMS: atom_id res chain seq x y z
N MET A 1 30.70 -64.42 22.28
CA MET A 1 31.05 -63.27 21.42
C MET A 1 29.97 -62.22 21.62
N THR A 2 30.21 -61.28 22.53
CA THR A 2 29.21 -60.30 22.99
C THR A 2 29.26 -59.10 22.06
N LEU A 3 28.18 -58.84 21.30
CA LEU A 3 28.06 -57.64 20.48
C LEU A 3 27.96 -56.41 21.40
N LEU A 4 28.85 -55.45 21.23
CA LEU A 4 28.71 -54.12 21.81
C LEU A 4 27.67 -53.33 20.98
N PRO A 5 26.73 -52.60 21.62
CA PRO A 5 25.82 -51.73 20.89
C PRO A 5 26.61 -50.56 20.28
N ALA A 6 26.53 -50.40 18.96
CA ALA A 6 27.01 -49.21 18.28
C ALA A 6 26.15 -48.02 18.75
N SER A 7 26.74 -47.17 19.57
CA SER A 7 26.14 -45.88 19.91
C SER A 7 26.27 -44.98 18.69
N ALA A 8 25.16 -44.73 17.99
CA ALA A 8 25.09 -43.73 16.96
C ALA A 8 25.17 -42.35 17.64
N PHE A 9 26.32 -41.69 17.53
CA PHE A 9 26.40 -40.26 17.79
C PHE A 9 25.63 -39.56 16.67
N ALA A 10 24.47 -38.99 16.99
CA ALA A 10 23.89 -37.97 16.13
C ALA A 10 24.90 -36.82 16.09
N LEU A 11 25.58 -36.64 14.95
CA LEU A 11 26.23 -35.37 14.66
C LEU A 11 25.08 -34.37 14.57
N ASP A 12 24.94 -33.49 15.56
CA ASP A 12 24.11 -32.30 15.43
C ASP A 12 24.42 -31.69 14.06
N GLY A 13 23.42 -31.70 13.18
CA GLY A 13 23.60 -31.41 11.77
C GLY A 13 24.27 -30.04 11.60
N PHE A 14 25.19 -29.93 10.64
CA PHE A 14 25.81 -28.65 10.30
C PHE A 14 24.72 -27.57 10.19
N PRO A 15 24.89 -26.41 10.84
CA PRO A 15 23.89 -25.36 10.78
C PRO A 15 23.67 -24.96 9.32
N ALA A 16 22.41 -24.81 8.93
CA ALA A 16 22.09 -24.33 7.60
C ALA A 16 22.60 -22.90 7.43
N PHE A 17 23.26 -22.64 6.30
CA PHE A 17 23.61 -21.29 5.91
C PHE A 17 22.37 -20.60 5.33
N PRO A 18 22.15 -19.32 5.64
CA PRO A 18 20.99 -18.61 5.12
C PRO A 18 21.00 -18.55 3.59
N MET A 19 19.81 -18.48 3.00
CA MET A 19 19.58 -18.20 1.59
C MET A 19 19.51 -16.68 1.38
N ALA A 20 19.87 -16.20 0.19
CA ALA A 20 19.79 -14.78 -0.15
C ALA A 20 19.07 -14.55 -1.48
N PHE A 21 18.32 -13.44 -1.57
CA PHE A 21 17.68 -12.96 -2.78
C PHE A 21 18.17 -11.57 -3.14
N TRP A 22 18.26 -11.31 -4.44
CA TRP A 22 18.58 -10.00 -5.00
C TRP A 22 17.88 -9.79 -6.34
N GLY A 23 17.76 -8.54 -6.76
CA GLY A 23 17.13 -8.20 -8.04
C GLY A 23 16.39 -6.88 -8.01
N ASN A 24 15.57 -6.68 -9.03
CA ASN A 24 14.74 -5.50 -9.17
C ASN A 24 13.40 -5.68 -8.46
N VAL A 25 12.79 -4.57 -8.06
CA VAL A 25 11.46 -4.53 -7.47
C VAL A 25 10.63 -3.41 -8.08
N THR A 26 9.43 -3.74 -8.53
CA THR A 26 8.48 -2.77 -9.12
C THR A 26 7.13 -2.82 -8.42
N THR A 27 6.48 -1.65 -8.38
CA THR A 27 5.10 -1.46 -7.94
C THR A 27 4.32 -0.82 -9.08
N ASN A 28 3.27 -1.49 -9.57
CA ASN A 28 2.47 -1.06 -10.73
C ASN A 28 3.33 -0.73 -11.98
N GLY A 29 4.35 -1.55 -12.24
CA GLY A 29 5.27 -1.37 -13.38
C GLY A 29 6.30 -0.25 -13.21
N THR A 30 6.26 0.51 -12.11
CA THR A 30 7.24 1.56 -11.79
C THR A 30 8.25 1.03 -10.78
N ALA A 31 9.50 1.50 -10.85
CA ALA A 31 10.53 1.19 -9.86
C ALA A 31 10.04 1.52 -8.44
N ALA A 32 10.15 0.57 -7.51
CA ALA A 32 9.72 0.81 -6.14
C ALA A 32 10.56 1.94 -5.51
N PRO A 33 9.96 2.91 -4.80
CA PRO A 33 10.71 4.05 -4.26
C PRO A 33 11.66 3.63 -3.14
N VAL A 34 12.70 4.44 -2.93
CA VAL A 34 13.62 4.30 -1.77
C VAL A 34 12.82 4.32 -0.47
N GLY A 35 13.18 3.43 0.46
CA GLY A 35 12.48 3.22 1.72
C GLY A 35 11.37 2.17 1.67
N SER A 36 11.03 1.65 0.48
CA SER A 36 10.17 0.46 0.38
C SER A 36 10.85 -0.74 1.05
N VAL A 37 10.07 -1.59 1.71
CA VAL A 37 10.55 -2.79 2.41
C VAL A 37 10.01 -4.03 1.72
N VAL A 38 10.90 -4.82 1.12
CA VAL A 38 10.59 -6.18 0.65
C VAL A 38 10.66 -7.12 1.83
N ARG A 39 9.62 -7.93 2.01
CA ARG A 39 9.47 -8.88 3.12
C ARG A 39 9.29 -10.31 2.57
N ALA A 40 9.99 -11.27 3.15
CA ALA A 40 9.89 -12.69 2.83
C ALA A 40 9.23 -13.45 3.99
N TYR A 41 8.34 -14.40 3.68
CA TYR A 41 7.59 -15.18 4.67
C TYR A 41 7.64 -16.66 4.38
N TYR A 42 7.62 -17.46 5.45
CA TYR A 42 7.17 -18.86 5.43
C TYR A 42 5.73 -18.90 5.96
N GLY A 43 4.76 -19.05 5.07
CA GLY A 43 3.34 -18.90 5.44
C GLY A 43 3.06 -17.49 5.97
N SER A 44 2.73 -17.38 7.26
CA SER A 44 2.50 -16.10 7.96
C SER A 44 3.72 -15.59 8.73
N THR A 45 4.78 -16.38 8.85
CA THR A 45 5.97 -16.04 9.65
C THR A 45 6.95 -15.21 8.83
N LEU A 46 7.27 -13.99 9.29
CA LEU A 46 8.28 -13.15 8.67
C LEU A 46 9.66 -13.81 8.81
N ALA A 47 10.31 -14.05 7.68
CA ALA A 47 11.60 -14.72 7.59
C ALA A 47 12.75 -13.75 7.30
N GLY A 48 12.50 -12.69 6.52
CA GLY A 48 13.55 -11.74 6.16
C GLY A 48 13.00 -10.45 5.58
N THR A 49 13.83 -9.40 5.61
CA THR A 49 13.49 -8.08 5.06
C THR A 49 14.67 -7.46 4.31
N ALA A 50 14.36 -6.69 3.27
CA ALA A 50 15.32 -5.81 2.61
C ALA A 50 14.70 -4.46 2.32
N THR A 51 15.43 -3.38 2.63
CA THR A 51 14.99 -2.01 2.36
C THR A 51 15.58 -1.57 1.03
N VAL A 52 14.74 -1.03 0.17
CA VAL A 52 15.14 -0.44 -1.11
C VAL A 52 15.95 0.82 -0.83
N GLN A 53 17.26 0.74 -1.09
CA GLN A 53 18.20 1.87 -0.91
C GLN A 53 18.35 2.70 -2.20
N GLU A 54 18.05 2.09 -3.34
CA GLU A 54 18.06 2.70 -4.66
C GLU A 54 16.76 2.33 -5.35
N ALA A 55 16.11 3.31 -6.00
CA ALA A 55 14.80 3.08 -6.59
C ALA A 55 14.81 1.86 -7.52
N GLY A 56 13.91 0.92 -7.26
CA GLY A 56 13.77 -0.30 -8.05
C GLY A 56 14.73 -1.44 -7.70
N VAL A 57 15.63 -1.29 -6.73
CA VAL A 57 16.61 -2.34 -6.38
C VAL A 57 16.49 -2.72 -4.90
N TYR A 58 16.19 -4.00 -4.63
CA TYR A 58 16.08 -4.51 -3.25
C TYR A 58 17.29 -5.33 -2.79
N GLY A 59 18.21 -5.64 -3.71
CA GLY A 59 19.45 -6.33 -3.38
C GLY A 59 20.44 -6.35 -4.53
N TYR A 60 21.73 -6.52 -4.20
CA TYR A 60 22.84 -6.41 -5.14
C TYR A 60 23.66 -7.72 -5.20
N THR A 61 24.49 -7.89 -6.22
CA THR A 61 25.45 -9.00 -6.31
C THR A 61 26.71 -8.75 -5.46
N ASP A 62 27.09 -7.49 -5.30
CA ASP A 62 28.26 -7.04 -4.52
C ASP A 62 28.22 -7.60 -3.08
N PRO A 63 29.29 -8.24 -2.60
CA PRO A 63 29.34 -8.85 -1.27
C PRO A 63 29.23 -7.84 -0.11
N THR A 64 29.48 -6.55 -0.36
CA THR A 64 29.41 -5.49 0.66
C THR A 64 28.05 -4.79 0.71
N LYS A 65 27.18 -5.05 -0.28
CA LYS A 65 25.85 -4.44 -0.38
C LYS A 65 24.76 -5.40 0.09
N GLN A 66 23.63 -4.82 0.47
CA GLN A 66 22.49 -5.57 1.02
C GLN A 66 21.94 -6.61 0.03
N LYS A 67 21.51 -7.74 0.60
CA LYS A 67 20.65 -8.75 -0.03
C LYS A 67 19.50 -9.06 0.93
N LEU A 68 18.39 -9.59 0.41
CA LEU A 68 17.33 -10.13 1.24
C LEU A 68 17.76 -11.50 1.76
N VAL A 69 18.18 -11.55 3.03
CA VAL A 69 18.63 -12.78 3.68
C VAL A 69 17.43 -13.47 4.33
N VAL A 70 17.32 -14.78 4.12
CA VAL A 70 16.25 -15.64 4.62
C VAL A 70 16.89 -16.82 5.37
N PRO A 71 16.60 -17.03 6.67
CA PRO A 71 17.08 -18.16 7.45
C PRO A 71 16.41 -19.46 7.00
N ASP A 72 16.83 -20.58 7.59
CA ASP A 72 16.20 -21.87 7.35
C ASP A 72 14.71 -21.86 7.74
N GLY A 73 13.91 -22.57 6.93
CA GLY A 73 12.48 -22.64 7.13
C GLY A 73 11.82 -23.62 6.16
N THR A 74 10.56 -23.95 6.45
CA THR A 74 9.79 -24.94 5.71
C THR A 74 8.72 -24.30 4.85
N GLY A 75 8.53 -24.85 3.64
CA GLY A 75 7.49 -24.42 2.71
C GLY A 75 7.96 -23.33 1.74
N ALA A 76 7.03 -22.86 0.91
CA ALA A 76 7.30 -21.84 -0.09
C ALA A 76 7.58 -20.48 0.57
N ILE A 77 8.54 -19.75 0.00
CA ILE A 77 8.87 -18.39 0.42
C ILE A 77 7.95 -17.44 -0.34
N THR A 78 7.14 -16.66 0.37
CA THR A 78 6.25 -15.65 -0.21
C THR A 78 6.83 -14.26 -0.01
N PHE A 79 6.84 -13.45 -1.05
CA PHE A 79 7.34 -12.08 -1.01
C PHE A 79 6.18 -11.10 -0.94
N LYS A 80 6.35 -10.06 -0.11
CA LYS A 80 5.43 -8.92 0.03
C LYS A 80 6.23 -7.63 -0.02
N ILE A 81 5.55 -6.52 -0.28
CA ILE A 81 6.15 -5.20 -0.20
C ILE A 81 5.33 -4.26 0.69
N GLN A 82 6.04 -3.47 1.48
CA GLN A 82 5.51 -2.32 2.23
C GLN A 82 6.15 -1.05 1.67
N SER A 83 5.36 -0.07 1.24
CA SER A 83 5.90 1.21 0.75
C SER A 83 4.92 2.33 1.04
N SER A 84 5.39 3.47 1.55
CA SER A 84 4.51 4.60 1.91
C SER A 84 3.71 5.16 0.74
N GLY A 85 4.27 5.10 -0.48
CA GLY A 85 3.61 5.51 -1.72
C GLY A 85 2.72 4.43 -2.36
N PHE A 86 2.56 3.26 -1.73
CA PHE A 86 1.85 2.11 -2.31
C PHE A 86 0.94 1.48 -1.25
N ASN A 87 -0.34 1.26 -1.58
CA ASN A 87 -1.33 0.70 -0.63
C ASN A 87 -1.33 1.40 0.75
N SER A 88 -1.18 2.72 0.75
CA SER A 88 -1.16 3.55 1.96
C SER A 88 -0.16 3.07 3.02
N GLY A 89 1.00 2.54 2.62
CA GLY A 89 2.01 2.05 3.56
C GLY A 89 1.71 0.68 4.18
N SER A 90 0.62 0.03 3.79
CA SER A 90 0.29 -1.32 4.24
C SER A 90 1.01 -2.38 3.43
N GLU A 91 1.36 -3.50 4.07
CA GLU A 91 1.91 -4.65 3.35
C GLU A 91 0.94 -5.12 2.27
N THR A 92 1.47 -5.42 1.09
CA THR A 92 0.72 -6.03 -0.01
C THR A 92 1.36 -7.33 -0.44
N THR A 93 0.52 -8.27 -0.84
CA THR A 93 0.94 -9.47 -1.58
C THR A 93 1.03 -9.21 -3.08
N GLY A 94 0.55 -8.04 -3.55
CA GLY A 94 0.17 -7.79 -4.93
C GLY A 94 -1.02 -8.64 -5.39
N ASP A 95 -1.63 -8.31 -6.52
CA ASP A 95 -2.69 -9.14 -7.14
C ASP A 95 -2.13 -10.52 -7.57
N THR A 96 -0.84 -10.56 -7.90
CA THR A 96 -0.10 -11.79 -8.19
C THR A 96 0.79 -12.14 -7.02
N THR A 97 0.58 -13.33 -6.44
CA THR A 97 1.42 -13.82 -5.34
C THR A 97 2.83 -14.13 -5.85
N MET A 98 3.84 -13.48 -5.27
CA MET A 98 5.23 -13.72 -5.59
C MET A 98 5.80 -14.82 -4.70
N THR A 99 6.18 -15.97 -5.26
CA THR A 99 6.66 -17.13 -4.49
C THR A 99 7.98 -17.71 -4.98
N TYR A 100 8.67 -18.43 -4.11
CA TYR A 100 9.80 -19.31 -4.42
C TYR A 100 9.60 -20.66 -3.74
N ILE A 101 9.98 -21.75 -4.41
CA ILE A 101 9.57 -23.12 -4.07
C ILE A 101 9.94 -23.57 -2.65
N GLY A 102 11.02 -23.05 -2.06
CA GLY A 102 11.42 -23.36 -0.70
C GLY A 102 12.87 -22.96 -0.39
N PHE A 103 13.33 -23.28 0.81
CA PHE A 103 14.68 -22.97 1.27
C PHE A 103 15.73 -23.93 0.70
N THR A 104 16.89 -23.39 0.33
CA THR A 104 18.11 -24.15 0.00
C THR A 104 19.31 -23.49 0.68
N SER A 105 19.96 -24.20 1.61
CA SER A 105 21.08 -23.68 2.42
C SER A 105 22.18 -23.07 1.55
N GLY A 106 22.56 -21.81 1.84
CA GLY A 106 23.64 -21.08 1.19
C GLY A 106 23.37 -20.60 -0.24
N LEU A 107 22.19 -20.86 -0.80
CA LEU A 107 21.88 -20.46 -2.16
C LEU A 107 21.62 -18.95 -2.26
N THR A 108 22.20 -18.31 -3.27
CA THR A 108 21.89 -16.92 -3.64
C THR A 108 21.13 -16.91 -4.96
N VAL A 109 19.95 -16.28 -4.98
CA VAL A 109 19.02 -16.32 -6.11
C VAL A 109 18.76 -14.90 -6.63
N GLN A 110 18.88 -14.70 -7.95
CA GLN A 110 18.32 -13.52 -8.60
C GLN A 110 16.82 -13.72 -8.79
N LYS A 111 16.01 -12.82 -8.25
CA LYS A 111 14.55 -12.87 -8.41
C LYS A 111 13.99 -11.46 -8.54
N ASP A 112 13.55 -11.10 -9.72
CA ASP A 112 12.85 -9.83 -9.91
C ASP A 112 11.43 -9.92 -9.35
N LEU A 113 11.02 -8.86 -8.65
CA LEU A 113 9.74 -8.77 -7.97
C LEU A 113 8.87 -7.70 -8.63
N ALA A 114 7.65 -8.07 -9.03
CA ALA A 114 6.70 -7.15 -9.61
C ALA A 114 5.38 -7.26 -8.86
N PHE A 115 5.07 -6.23 -8.08
CA PHE A 115 3.83 -6.13 -7.32
C PHE A 115 2.86 -5.23 -8.08
N THR A 116 1.65 -5.71 -8.35
CA THR A 116 0.55 -4.89 -8.86
C THR A 116 -0.53 -4.80 -7.79
N PHE A 117 -1.23 -3.68 -7.74
CA PHE A 117 -2.42 -3.55 -6.91
C PHE A 117 -3.50 -2.91 -7.75
N THR A 118 -4.58 -3.66 -7.99
CA THR A 118 -5.81 -3.12 -8.54
C THR A 118 -6.76 -2.81 -7.39
N PRO A 119 -7.08 -1.53 -7.13
CA PRO A 119 -8.16 -1.23 -6.21
C PRO A 119 -9.45 -1.87 -6.73
N PRO A 120 -10.34 -2.36 -5.86
CA PRO A 120 -11.61 -2.96 -6.29
C PRO A 120 -12.36 -1.98 -7.19
N SER A 121 -12.63 -2.39 -8.44
CA SER A 121 -13.28 -1.53 -9.41
C SER A 121 -14.74 -1.29 -8.99
N SER A 122 -15.13 -0.03 -8.87
CA SER A 122 -16.52 0.38 -8.80
C SER A 122 -17.13 0.23 -10.19
N GLY A 123 -17.73 -0.92 -10.47
CA GLY A 123 -18.45 -1.17 -11.72
C GLY A 123 -19.71 -0.29 -11.86
N GLY A 124 -19.88 0.36 -13.02
CA GLY A 124 -21.07 1.16 -13.29
C GLY A 124 -21.07 1.97 -14.60
N SER A 125 -21.17 1.26 -15.73
CA SER A 125 -21.95 1.58 -16.93
C SER A 125 -21.86 2.98 -17.57
N SER A 126 -21.04 3.11 -18.62
CA SER A 126 -21.14 4.20 -19.60
C SER A 126 -22.35 4.00 -20.52
N SER A 127 -23.26 4.98 -20.48
CA SER A 127 -24.53 5.07 -21.20
C SER A 127 -24.39 5.21 -22.72
N SER A 128 -25.25 4.52 -23.46
CA SER A 128 -25.53 4.77 -24.88
C SER A 128 -26.97 5.30 -25.06
N GLY A 129 -27.15 6.17 -26.07
CA GLY A 129 -28.43 6.74 -26.49
C GLY A 129 -28.59 8.19 -26.00
N GLY A 130 -28.75 9.22 -26.82
CA GLY A 130 -29.21 9.27 -28.21
C GLY A 130 -30.40 10.23 -28.28
N GLY A 131 -30.25 11.32 -29.05
CA GLY A 131 -31.37 12.01 -29.69
C GLY A 131 -32.01 13.21 -28.98
N GLY A 132 -31.97 14.35 -29.67
CA GLY A 132 -33.21 15.04 -30.05
C GLY A 132 -33.64 16.28 -29.26
N GLY A 133 -33.26 17.45 -29.78
CA GLY A 133 -34.21 18.47 -30.24
C GLY A 133 -34.95 19.36 -29.22
N GLY A 134 -34.85 20.68 -29.44
CA GLY A 134 -36.01 21.57 -29.34
C GLY A 134 -35.91 22.75 -28.36
N GLY A 135 -35.45 23.89 -28.89
CA GLY A 135 -36.19 25.18 -28.88
C GLY A 135 -36.48 25.92 -27.57
N GLY A 136 -36.08 27.20 -27.53
CA GLY A 136 -36.93 28.26 -26.97
C GLY A 136 -36.30 29.23 -25.96
N GLY A 137 -35.75 30.33 -26.48
CA GLY A 137 -36.18 31.71 -26.15
C GLY A 137 -35.97 32.33 -24.76
N GLY A 138 -35.22 33.44 -24.74
CA GLY A 138 -35.32 34.57 -23.80
C GLY A 138 -34.58 34.37 -22.47
N GLY A 139 -33.80 35.29 -21.91
CA GLY A 139 -33.61 36.72 -22.15
C GLY A 139 -33.31 37.35 -20.77
N GLY A 140 -32.12 37.95 -20.61
CA GLY A 140 -31.86 39.00 -19.62
C GLY A 140 -31.44 38.58 -18.20
N GLY A 141 -30.17 38.89 -17.88
CA GLY A 141 -29.83 39.62 -16.64
C GLY A 141 -29.42 38.81 -15.41
N GLY A 142 -28.12 38.90 -15.08
CA GLY A 142 -27.60 38.72 -13.72
C GLY A 142 -27.35 37.27 -13.31
N ALA A 143 -26.07 36.90 -13.22
CA ALA A 143 -25.64 35.63 -12.67
C ALA A 143 -26.09 35.49 -11.21
N ILE A 144 -27.19 34.77 -10.99
CA ILE A 144 -27.45 34.07 -9.74
C ILE A 144 -27.36 32.57 -10.05
N VAL A 145 -26.17 32.03 -9.78
CA VAL A 145 -26.02 30.60 -9.56
C VAL A 145 -27.07 30.21 -8.51
N PRO A 146 -27.83 29.12 -8.66
CA PRO A 146 -28.63 28.61 -7.55
C PRO A 146 -27.65 28.21 -6.46
N GLN A 147 -27.40 29.12 -5.51
CA GLN A 147 -26.82 28.75 -4.23
C GLN A 147 -27.95 28.02 -3.50
N THR A 148 -28.01 26.71 -3.74
CA THR A 148 -28.62 25.80 -2.78
C THR A 148 -27.95 26.09 -1.45
N THR A 149 -28.68 26.76 -0.58
CA THR A 149 -28.36 26.92 0.84
C THR A 149 -28.54 25.55 1.49
N THR A 150 -27.66 24.63 1.12
CA THR A 150 -27.46 23.38 1.85
C THR A 150 -26.79 23.78 3.15
N THR A 151 -27.48 23.52 4.27
CA THR A 151 -26.85 23.46 5.58
C THR A 151 -25.55 22.70 5.43
N SER A 152 -24.41 23.37 5.59
CA SER A 152 -23.07 22.79 5.45
C SER A 152 -23.06 21.44 6.15
N ALA A 153 -22.89 20.38 5.35
CA ALA A 153 -22.87 19.03 5.87
C ALA A 153 -21.70 18.93 6.85
N LYS A 154 -21.89 18.23 7.96
CA LYS A 154 -20.83 18.09 8.96
C LYS A 154 -19.64 17.39 8.27
N ALA A 155 -18.46 18.00 8.34
CA ALA A 155 -17.24 17.58 7.63
C ALA A 155 -17.19 17.85 6.10
N ASP A 156 -18.00 18.79 5.60
CA ASP A 156 -17.88 19.38 4.26
C ASP A 156 -16.84 20.52 4.27
N ALA A 157 -15.58 20.17 4.03
CA ALA A 157 -14.47 21.13 3.97
C ALA A 157 -14.50 21.98 2.70
N THR A 158 -15.16 21.50 1.64
CA THR A 158 -15.21 22.18 0.34
C THR A 158 -16.39 23.13 0.18
N GLY A 159 -17.41 23.00 1.03
CA GLY A 159 -18.64 23.78 1.00
C GLY A 159 -19.58 23.42 -0.14
N ASP A 160 -19.45 22.22 -0.71
CA ASP A 160 -20.23 21.78 -1.86
C ASP A 160 -21.55 21.06 -1.49
N GLY A 161 -21.81 20.91 -0.18
CA GLY A 161 -22.99 20.27 0.38
C GLY A 161 -22.87 18.76 0.49
N LYS A 162 -21.70 18.18 0.22
CA LYS A 162 -21.41 16.75 0.37
C LYS A 162 -20.26 16.56 1.35
N THR A 163 -20.14 15.34 1.86
CA THR A 163 -19.00 14.90 2.65
C THR A 163 -18.40 13.68 1.95
N ASP A 164 -17.40 13.91 1.09
CA ASP A 164 -16.86 12.90 0.20
C ASP A 164 -15.32 12.95 0.08
N VAL A 165 -14.80 12.37 -1.01
CA VAL A 165 -13.36 12.27 -1.29
C VAL A 165 -12.69 13.64 -1.46
N LEU A 166 -13.41 14.67 -1.86
CA LEU A 166 -12.87 16.02 -1.99
C LEU A 166 -12.63 16.66 -0.61
N ASP A 167 -13.46 16.34 0.37
CA ASP A 167 -13.25 16.73 1.77
C ASP A 167 -12.12 15.93 2.41
N PHE A 168 -11.98 14.65 2.05
CA PHE A 168 -10.80 13.85 2.43
C PHE A 168 -9.49 14.46 1.90
N ASN A 169 -9.46 14.86 0.63
CA ASN A 169 -8.30 15.54 0.06
C ASN A 169 -8.00 16.86 0.79
N SER A 170 -9.03 17.62 1.16
CA SER A 170 -8.90 18.85 1.94
C SER A 170 -8.29 18.58 3.33
N LEU A 171 -8.71 17.50 3.99
CA LEU A 171 -8.14 17.02 5.24
C LEU A 171 -6.67 16.61 5.11
N LEU A 172 -6.29 15.90 4.04
CA LEU A 172 -4.89 15.56 3.79
C LEU A 172 -4.01 16.79 3.52
N ILE A 173 -4.52 17.81 2.81
CA ILE A 173 -3.79 19.06 2.53
C ILE A 173 -3.52 19.86 3.81
N GLN A 174 -4.42 19.76 4.79
CA GLN A 174 -4.33 20.48 6.05
C GLN A 174 -3.82 19.63 7.22
N TRP A 175 -3.52 18.35 6.99
CA TRP A 175 -3.11 17.41 8.04
C TRP A 175 -1.95 17.91 8.89
N GLY A 176 -2.12 17.87 10.21
CA GLY A 176 -1.15 18.33 11.20
C GLY A 176 -0.99 19.85 11.28
N LYS A 177 -1.74 20.64 10.50
CA LYS A 177 -1.74 22.10 10.64
C LYS A 177 -2.56 22.51 11.86
N SER A 178 -2.19 23.65 12.45
CA SER A 178 -2.90 24.26 13.58
C SER A 178 -3.25 25.72 13.30
N GLY A 179 -4.41 26.20 13.77
CA GLY A 179 -4.86 27.59 13.63
C GLY A 179 -6.37 27.75 13.54
N ASN A 180 -6.85 28.99 13.46
CA ASN A 180 -8.27 29.32 13.64
C ASN A 180 -9.15 29.24 12.37
N SER A 181 -8.58 28.88 11.21
CA SER A 181 -9.29 28.92 9.91
C SER A 181 -9.03 27.69 9.04
N LEU A 182 -8.83 26.53 9.66
CA LEU A 182 -8.68 25.27 8.96
C LEU A 182 -10.07 24.76 8.55
N THR A 183 -10.28 24.59 7.25
CA THR A 183 -11.55 24.11 6.70
C THR A 183 -11.76 22.63 6.97
N ALA A 184 -10.67 21.88 7.18
CA ALA A 184 -10.71 20.47 7.54
C ALA A 184 -10.61 20.19 9.05
N ASP A 185 -10.57 21.22 9.90
CA ASP A 185 -10.73 21.09 11.34
C ASP A 185 -12.24 21.04 11.63
N PHE A 186 -12.76 19.82 11.73
CA PHE A 186 -14.19 19.52 11.82
C PHE A 186 -14.67 19.50 13.27
N ASP A 187 -13.79 19.19 14.24
CA ASP A 187 -14.13 19.25 15.67
C ASP A 187 -13.86 20.63 16.31
N LYS A 188 -13.21 21.53 15.58
CA LYS A 188 -12.85 22.90 15.98
C LYS A 188 -11.89 22.95 17.17
N ASN A 189 -11.03 21.94 17.30
CA ASN A 189 -10.01 21.90 18.35
C ASN A 189 -8.76 22.74 18.00
N GLY A 190 -8.66 23.26 16.78
CA GLY A 190 -7.57 24.12 16.31
C GLY A 190 -6.41 23.36 15.68
N VAL A 191 -6.52 22.04 15.48
CA VAL A 191 -5.53 21.16 14.83
C VAL A 191 -6.28 20.22 13.89
N VAL A 192 -5.73 19.95 12.70
CA VAL A 192 -6.28 18.91 11.80
C VAL A 192 -5.58 17.58 12.07
N ASP A 193 -6.28 16.61 12.63
CA ASP A 193 -5.73 15.31 13.01
C ASP A 193 -6.68 14.12 12.80
N ILE A 194 -6.40 13.02 13.50
CA ILE A 194 -7.16 11.77 13.41
C ILE A 194 -8.61 11.89 13.87
N LEU A 195 -8.93 12.85 14.75
CA LEU A 195 -10.28 13.12 15.20
C LEU A 195 -11.12 13.75 14.08
N ASP A 196 -10.53 14.62 13.27
CA ASP A 196 -11.17 15.15 12.06
C ASP A 196 -11.39 14.06 11.02
N PHE A 197 -10.42 13.15 10.86
CA PHE A 197 -10.59 12.02 9.97
C PHE A 197 -11.76 11.11 10.40
N ASN A 198 -11.88 10.83 11.69
CA ASN A 198 -13.02 10.09 12.22
C ASN A 198 -14.34 10.82 11.96
N LEU A 199 -14.38 12.15 12.13
CA LEU A 199 -15.56 12.96 11.82
C LEU A 199 -15.93 12.91 10.34
N LEU A 200 -14.94 12.96 9.44
CA LEU A 200 -15.16 12.81 8.01
C LEU A 200 -15.80 11.46 7.69
N LEU A 201 -15.28 10.37 8.25
CA LEU A 201 -15.79 9.01 7.99
C LEU A 201 -17.21 8.80 8.53
N ILE A 202 -17.53 9.37 9.70
CA ILE A 202 -18.86 9.22 10.32
C ILE A 202 -19.93 9.99 9.55
N ASN A 203 -19.56 11.10 8.90
CA ASN A 203 -20.48 11.92 8.12
C ASN A 203 -20.42 11.63 6.62
N TRP A 204 -19.65 10.62 6.19
CA TRP A 204 -19.43 10.30 4.78
C TRP A 204 -20.76 10.08 4.05
N SER A 205 -21.01 10.91 3.05
CA SER A 205 -22.16 10.85 2.16
C SER A 205 -21.69 10.50 0.74
N LYS A 206 -22.54 9.78 -0.01
CA LYS A 206 -22.27 9.44 -1.41
C LYS A 206 -22.57 10.58 -2.36
#